data_AF-A0A4R6X6J8-F1
#
_entry.id   AF-A0A4R6X6J8-F1
#
_cell.length_a   1.000
_cell.length_b   1.000
_cell.length_c   1.000
_cell.angle_alpha   90.00
_cell.angle_beta   90.00
_cell.angle_gamma   90.00
#
_symmetry.space_group_name_H-M   'P 1'
#
loop_
_entity.id
_entity.type
_entity.pdbx_description
1 polymer ?
#
loop_
_entity_poly.entity_id
_entity_poly.type
_entity_poly.pdbx_seq_one_letter_code
_entity_poly.pdbx_strand_id
1 'polypeptide(L)'
;MNSKKENLRLPITPSHNTLNLLVRAKLLLENALAKASNPSGVDSLIAMLGFDNVIEFSLRIISDHVEYETVTGKIFAETELGQMAGDINRLLKDNDLGNLPQLANIKLLRKVRNLIQHGGLDPGNDLDRFSKVTKTFFDKMLKKFFGMTADKLAISSLINDKVVGEFLHDAENQIENSEYLEAIVSCRDAFDNALFQRNKYNRHRIDAVPAVVELAKSSGLLKHYFESTEKSINLLKFGVDSVKYDHFQEILLHIPHELTADKSGNQVLQRKWSLNDAQFCYSFVSNQILKWENESIPPLYEDSADDYFIAKEYLDGVWLKNVFNESTMVYFDNDTSLHTLLFVTDNEMKSVFESFQEDCSYEYVTEFLREDRQTVETKTSSMIKVLFKSLKIITHNPVRWAAALHLKQLPLTWKREDLIGNQLKVTSLSINEASSDELFKVLGLRDPICEKIISLREEGAKILSLEQLLQIEGINEFEIKQLRNSTRL
;
A
#
# COMPACT_ATOMS: atom_id res chain seq x y z
N MET A 1 -24.94 9.67 50.02
CA MET A 1 -25.22 8.41 49.29
C MET A 1 -23.87 7.79 48.95
N ASN A 2 -23.53 6.69 49.61
CA ASN A 2 -22.31 5.92 49.31
C ASN A 2 -22.51 5.27 47.94
N SER A 3 -21.90 5.80 46.88
CA SER A 3 -21.71 5.02 45.67
C SER A 3 -20.87 3.81 46.07
N LYS A 4 -21.32 2.61 45.69
CA LYS A 4 -20.49 1.41 45.78
C LYS A 4 -19.20 1.73 45.03
N LYS A 5 -18.06 1.82 45.72
CA LYS A 5 -16.74 1.73 45.09
C LYS A 5 -16.73 0.40 44.35
N GLU A 6 -16.83 0.42 43.04
CA GLU A 6 -16.49 -0.76 42.25
C GLU A 6 -15.02 -1.05 42.51
N ASN A 7 -14.72 -2.22 43.06
CA ASN A 7 -13.36 -2.62 43.32
C ASN A 7 -12.64 -2.78 41.98
N LEU A 8 -11.58 -2.00 41.77
CA LEU A 8 -10.74 -2.08 40.57
C LEU A 8 -10.17 -3.50 40.45
N ARG A 9 -10.35 -4.13 39.29
CA ARG A 9 -9.77 -5.45 38.98
C ARG A 9 -8.70 -5.29 37.92
N LEU A 10 -7.51 -5.79 38.20
CA LEU A 10 -6.38 -5.84 37.27
C LEU A 10 -5.99 -7.29 36.99
N PRO A 11 -5.45 -7.61 35.79
CA PRO A 11 -5.19 -6.69 34.67
C PRO A 11 -6.45 -6.32 33.86
N ILE A 12 -6.39 -5.19 33.15
CA ILE A 12 -7.44 -4.74 32.21
C ILE A 12 -6.85 -4.75 30.79
N THR A 13 -7.57 -5.31 29.82
CA THR A 13 -7.14 -5.33 28.41
C THR A 13 -7.02 -3.91 27.87
N PRO A 14 -5.86 -3.50 27.33
CA PRO A 14 -5.67 -2.15 26.80
C PRO A 14 -6.55 -1.87 25.58
N SER A 15 -7.05 -0.64 25.49
CA SER A 15 -7.64 -0.11 24.26
C SER A 15 -6.57 0.05 23.17
N HIS A 16 -6.97 0.21 21.89
CA HIS A 16 -6.03 0.48 20.81
C HIS A 16 -5.20 1.76 21.06
N ASN A 17 -5.81 2.81 21.61
CA ASN A 17 -5.11 4.03 22.00
C ASN A 17 -4.09 3.78 23.12
N THR A 18 -4.46 2.97 24.11
CA THR A 18 -3.56 2.58 25.20
C THR A 18 -2.38 1.76 24.68
N LEU A 19 -2.61 0.82 23.75
CA LEU A 19 -1.55 0.05 23.08
C LEU A 19 -0.56 0.95 22.34
N ASN A 20 -1.07 1.91 21.56
CA ASN A 20 -0.24 2.90 20.86
C ASN A 20 0.67 3.67 21.84
N LEU A 21 0.14 4.09 22.99
CA LEU A 21 0.93 4.77 24.01
C LEU A 21 1.95 3.85 24.68
N LEU A 22 1.60 2.57 24.93
CA LEU A 22 2.53 1.59 25.51
C LEU A 22 3.70 1.28 24.57
N VAL A 23 3.46 1.16 23.26
CA VAL A 23 4.54 0.98 22.27
C VAL A 23 5.43 2.22 22.22
N ARG A 24 4.86 3.44 22.25
CA ARG A 24 5.67 4.66 22.37
C ARG A 24 6.52 4.67 23.64
N ALA A 25 5.97 4.22 24.76
CA ALA A 25 6.71 4.09 26.02
C ALA A 25 7.87 3.08 25.91
N LYS A 26 7.65 1.95 25.21
CA LYS A 26 8.70 0.96 24.91
C LYS A 26 9.79 1.55 24.02
N LEU A 27 9.44 2.28 22.95
CA LEU A 27 10.41 2.93 22.07
C LEU A 27 11.25 3.98 22.81
N LEU A 28 10.64 4.75 23.71
CA LEU A 28 11.37 5.68 24.59
C LEU A 28 12.35 4.94 25.50
N LEU A 29 11.95 3.78 26.03
CA LEU A 29 12.82 2.93 26.85
C LEU A 29 14.01 2.40 26.06
N GLU A 30 13.77 1.85 24.87
CA GLU A 30 14.82 1.31 24.00
C GLU A 30 15.82 2.38 23.58
N ASN A 31 15.35 3.59 23.25
CA ASN A 31 16.22 4.72 22.95
C ASN A 31 17.11 5.08 24.17
N ALA A 32 16.51 5.19 25.36
CA ALA A 32 17.27 5.48 26.58
C ALA A 32 18.30 4.37 26.89
N LEU A 33 17.96 3.10 26.67
CA LEU A 33 18.87 1.95 26.84
C LEU A 33 20.02 1.97 25.83
N ALA A 34 19.75 2.29 24.56
CA ALA A 34 20.78 2.41 23.52
C ALA A 34 21.79 3.50 23.88
N LYS A 35 21.30 4.66 24.34
CA LYS A 35 22.13 5.77 24.83
C LYS A 35 22.96 5.41 26.06
N ALA A 36 22.42 4.58 26.94
CA ALA A 36 23.15 4.08 28.10
C ALA A 36 24.24 3.04 27.76
N SER A 37 24.12 2.34 26.62
CA SER A 37 25.00 1.22 26.26
C SER A 37 26.36 1.67 25.71
N ASN A 38 26.43 2.84 25.07
CA ASN A 38 27.68 3.45 24.60
C ASN A 38 27.73 4.94 25.02
N PRO A 39 27.96 5.21 26.31
CA PRO A 39 27.79 6.56 26.85
C PRO A 39 28.94 7.49 26.43
N SER A 40 28.63 8.52 25.65
CA SER A 40 29.34 9.79 25.76
C SER A 40 28.84 10.56 26.99
N GLY A 41 29.59 11.56 27.47
CA GLY A 41 29.15 12.38 28.62
C GLY A 41 27.76 13.01 28.40
N VAL A 42 27.40 13.33 27.16
CA VAL A 42 26.07 13.85 26.81
C VAL A 42 25.03 12.73 26.70
N ASP A 43 25.39 11.58 26.11
CA ASP A 43 24.46 10.45 25.99
C ASP A 43 24.04 9.88 27.35
N SER A 44 24.93 9.89 28.36
CA SER A 44 24.59 9.49 29.74
C SER A 44 23.51 10.40 30.36
N LEU A 45 23.60 11.71 30.11
CA LEU A 45 22.61 12.69 30.60
C LEU A 45 21.26 12.46 29.90
N ILE A 46 21.29 12.27 28.59
CA ILE A 46 20.09 11.99 27.78
C ILE A 46 19.44 10.68 28.21
N ALA A 47 20.21 9.63 28.45
CA ALA A 47 19.70 8.34 28.90
C ALA A 47 18.98 8.45 30.26
N MET A 48 19.54 9.18 31.22
CA MET A 48 18.90 9.38 32.53
C MET A 48 17.60 10.19 32.45
N LEU A 49 17.56 11.22 31.60
CA LEU A 49 16.33 11.95 31.30
C LEU A 49 15.30 11.03 30.64
N GLY A 50 15.75 10.21 29.69
CA GLY A 50 14.93 9.21 29.01
C GLY A 50 14.30 8.22 29.99
N PHE A 51 15.06 7.67 30.93
CA PHE A 51 14.55 6.76 31.96
C PHE A 51 13.47 7.40 32.83
N ASP A 52 13.66 8.64 33.29
CA ASP A 52 12.64 9.35 34.09
C ASP A 52 11.38 9.61 33.25
N ASN A 53 11.54 10.03 31.98
CA ASN A 53 10.43 10.26 31.06
C ASN A 53 9.63 8.99 30.76
N VAL A 54 10.30 7.84 30.59
CA VAL A 54 9.63 6.55 30.38
C VAL A 54 8.74 6.21 31.58
N ILE A 55 9.24 6.42 32.80
CA ILE A 55 8.45 6.17 34.01
C ILE A 55 7.29 7.16 34.09
N GLU A 56 7.52 8.45 33.86
CA GLU A 56 6.46 9.46 33.86
C GLU A 56 5.34 9.11 32.89
N PHE A 57 5.73 8.82 31.65
CA PHE A 57 4.80 8.52 30.57
C PHE A 57 4.04 7.23 30.86
N SER A 58 4.72 6.20 31.37
CA SER A 58 4.08 4.94 31.81
C SER A 58 3.05 5.16 32.92
N LEU A 59 3.35 6.01 33.90
CA LEU A 59 2.41 6.30 35.00
C LEU A 59 1.16 7.05 34.51
N ARG A 60 1.32 7.95 33.53
CA ARG A 60 0.18 8.62 32.86
C ARG A 60 -0.70 7.60 32.12
N ILE A 61 -0.09 6.71 31.35
CA ILE A 61 -0.83 5.65 30.64
C ILE A 61 -1.60 4.77 31.62
N ILE A 62 -0.98 4.38 32.75
CA ILE A 62 -1.66 3.62 33.80
C ILE A 62 -2.86 4.40 34.36
N SER A 63 -2.66 5.68 34.70
CA SER A 63 -3.69 6.55 35.24
C SER A 63 -4.94 6.57 34.36
N ASP A 64 -4.73 6.79 33.07
CA ASP A 64 -5.81 6.87 32.08
C ASP A 64 -6.48 5.50 31.91
N HIS A 65 -5.68 4.43 31.86
CA HIS A 65 -6.17 3.06 31.67
C HIS A 65 -6.98 2.52 32.84
N VAL A 66 -6.68 2.93 34.08
CA VAL A 66 -7.47 2.56 35.26
C VAL A 66 -8.59 3.55 35.56
N GLU A 67 -8.81 4.53 34.68
CA GLU A 67 -9.80 5.60 34.83
C GLU A 67 -9.70 6.27 36.21
N TYR A 68 -8.48 6.65 36.62
CA TYR A 68 -8.19 7.12 37.97
C TYR A 68 -9.16 8.21 38.46
N GLU A 69 -9.50 9.18 37.62
CA GLU A 69 -10.39 10.29 37.97
C GLU A 69 -11.81 9.79 38.27
N THR A 70 -12.33 8.87 37.45
CA THR A 70 -13.62 8.23 37.64
C THR A 70 -13.65 7.40 38.92
N VAL A 71 -12.57 6.65 39.20
CA VAL A 71 -12.50 5.73 40.34
C VAL A 71 -12.29 6.48 41.67
N THR A 72 -11.53 7.57 41.66
CA THR A 72 -11.15 8.29 42.90
C THR A 72 -11.90 9.59 43.12
N GLY A 73 -12.54 10.16 42.09
CA GLY A 73 -13.13 11.49 42.10
C GLY A 73 -12.11 12.63 42.21
N LYS A 74 -10.83 12.35 41.92
CA LYS A 74 -9.72 13.32 42.00
C LYS A 74 -9.08 13.51 40.65
N ILE A 75 -8.82 14.76 40.29
CA ILE A 75 -8.05 15.14 39.10
C ILE A 75 -6.57 15.04 39.45
N PHE A 76 -5.75 14.48 38.55
CA PHE A 76 -4.30 14.47 38.75
C PHE A 76 -3.74 15.89 38.68
N ALA A 77 -2.88 16.26 39.64
CA ALA A 77 -2.08 17.46 39.49
C ALA A 77 -1.04 17.21 38.38
N GLU A 78 -1.13 17.94 37.27
CA GLU A 78 -0.34 17.73 36.04
C GLU A 78 1.19 17.81 36.23
N THR A 79 1.68 18.26 37.39
CA THR A 79 3.03 18.82 37.52
C THR A 79 4.05 17.99 38.33
N GLU A 80 3.68 16.91 39.05
CA GLU A 80 4.67 16.16 39.86
C GLU A 80 4.56 14.61 39.78
N LEU A 81 5.48 13.99 39.02
CA LEU A 81 5.65 12.52 38.89
C LEU A 81 5.73 11.78 40.24
N GLY A 82 6.40 12.37 41.22
CA GLY A 82 6.53 11.81 42.57
C GLY A 82 5.19 11.68 43.31
N GLN A 83 4.27 12.62 43.07
CA GLN A 83 2.90 12.57 43.58
C GLN A 83 2.10 11.52 42.81
N MET A 84 2.21 11.50 41.48
CA MET A 84 1.54 10.53 40.61
C MET A 84 1.85 9.08 40.99
N ALA A 85 3.13 8.75 41.18
CA ALA A 85 3.55 7.42 41.62
C ALA A 85 3.01 7.07 43.03
N GLY A 86 2.92 8.07 43.92
CA GLY A 86 2.37 7.90 45.27
C GLY A 86 0.86 7.64 45.26
N ASP A 87 0.13 8.36 44.42
CA ASP A 87 -1.32 8.28 44.28
C ASP A 87 -1.76 6.97 43.62
N ILE A 88 -1.09 6.55 42.54
CA ILE A 88 -1.32 5.23 41.94
C ILE A 88 -1.01 4.12 42.95
N ASN A 89 0.07 4.24 43.72
CA ASN A 89 0.38 3.25 44.76
C ASN A 89 -0.66 3.23 45.88
N ARG A 90 -1.27 4.38 46.22
CA ARG A 90 -2.37 4.44 47.19
C ARG A 90 -3.62 3.77 46.63
N LEU A 91 -3.98 4.07 45.38
CA LEU A 91 -5.09 3.40 44.68
C LEU A 91 -4.95 1.88 44.72
N LEU A 92 -3.76 1.35 44.40
CA LEU A 92 -3.51 -0.09 44.43
C LEU A 92 -3.68 -0.68 45.83
N LYS A 93 -3.22 0.01 46.88
CA LYS A 93 -3.40 -0.44 48.27
C LYS A 93 -4.85 -0.40 48.70
N ASP A 94 -5.58 0.66 48.36
CA ASP A 94 -6.99 0.84 48.72
C ASP A 94 -7.90 -0.22 48.06
N ASN A 95 -7.43 -0.90 47.00
CA ASN A 95 -8.13 -1.97 46.30
C ASN A 95 -7.51 -3.37 46.53
N ASP A 96 -6.60 -3.53 47.50
CA ASP A 96 -5.91 -4.80 47.79
C ASP A 96 -5.10 -5.40 46.60
N LEU A 97 -4.66 -4.55 45.66
CA LEU A 97 -3.87 -4.94 44.48
C LEU A 97 -2.35 -4.88 44.71
N GLY A 98 -1.91 -4.67 45.95
CA GLY A 98 -0.49 -4.60 46.35
C GLY A 98 0.18 -3.25 46.04
N ASN A 99 1.50 -3.27 45.82
CA ASN A 99 2.29 -2.04 45.61
C ASN A 99 2.61 -1.79 44.13
N LEU A 100 2.88 -0.52 43.79
CA LEU A 100 3.49 -0.12 42.53
C LEU A 100 4.93 -0.68 42.44
N PRO A 101 5.33 -1.34 41.34
CA PRO A 101 6.69 -1.85 41.19
C PRO A 101 7.73 -0.72 41.33
N GLN A 102 8.87 -1.01 41.98
CA GLN A 102 10.03 -0.11 42.03
C GLN A 102 9.79 1.30 42.60
N LEU A 103 8.71 1.56 43.35
CA LEU A 103 8.35 2.91 43.86
C LEU A 103 9.51 3.67 44.52
N ALA A 104 10.31 3.01 45.37
CA ALA A 104 11.44 3.66 46.03
C ALA A 104 12.53 4.09 45.03
N ASN A 105 12.81 3.26 44.04
CA ASN A 105 13.79 3.56 43.00
C ASN A 105 13.28 4.61 42.01
N ILE A 106 11.97 4.66 41.72
CA ILE A 106 11.34 5.73 40.93
C ILE A 106 11.57 7.10 41.60
N LYS A 107 11.30 7.17 42.92
CA LYS A 107 11.54 8.40 43.69
C LYS A 107 13.02 8.80 43.70
N LEU A 108 13.92 7.82 43.73
CA LEU A 108 15.36 8.09 43.67
C LEU A 108 15.79 8.57 42.27
N LEU A 109 15.32 7.94 41.20
CA LEU A 109 15.60 8.34 39.82
C LEU A 109 15.24 9.82 39.61
N ARG A 110 14.06 10.24 40.07
CA ARG A 110 13.63 11.65 39.95
C ARG A 110 14.56 12.61 40.68
N LYS A 111 15.04 12.24 41.88
CA LYS A 111 16.02 13.05 42.63
C LYS A 111 17.33 13.18 41.86
N VAL A 112 17.85 12.07 41.35
CA VAL A 112 19.09 12.06 40.55
C VAL A 112 18.92 12.88 39.27
N ARG A 113 17.80 12.71 38.56
CA ARG A 113 17.47 13.50 37.37
C ARG A 113 17.42 15.00 37.67
N ASN A 114 16.82 15.42 38.79
CA ASN A 114 16.78 16.83 39.17
C ASN A 114 18.19 17.38 39.47
N LEU A 115 19.05 16.58 40.09
CA LEU A 115 20.46 16.93 40.32
C LEU A 115 21.25 17.02 39.00
N ILE A 116 20.96 16.17 38.03
CA ILE A 116 21.54 16.24 36.70
C ILE A 116 21.13 17.55 36.00
N GLN A 117 19.82 17.88 36.00
CA GLN A 117 19.30 19.06 35.29
C GLN A 117 19.71 20.39 35.92
N HIS A 118 19.71 20.48 37.25
CA HIS A 118 19.96 21.75 37.94
C HIS A 118 21.36 21.85 38.56
N GLY A 119 21.99 20.71 38.84
CA GLY A 119 23.29 20.63 39.51
C GLY A 119 24.45 20.21 38.61
N GLY A 120 24.20 19.86 37.34
CA GLY A 120 25.25 19.47 36.39
C GLY A 120 26.02 18.21 36.78
N LEU A 121 25.39 17.31 37.55
CA LEU A 121 26.01 16.09 38.08
C LEU A 121 26.12 15.02 36.98
N ASP A 122 27.28 14.37 36.87
CA ASP A 122 27.47 13.24 35.94
C ASP A 122 26.84 11.96 36.51
N PRO A 123 25.87 11.33 35.81
CA PRO A 123 25.21 10.12 36.29
C PRO A 123 26.13 8.91 36.54
N GLY A 124 27.34 8.86 35.99
CA GLY A 124 28.36 7.86 36.36
C GLY A 124 27.84 6.41 36.53
N ASN A 125 28.07 5.82 37.70
CA ASN A 125 27.68 4.43 38.02
C ASN A 125 26.17 4.21 38.21
N ASP A 126 25.38 5.26 38.38
CA ASP A 126 23.94 5.15 38.57
C ASP A 126 23.21 4.78 37.26
N LEU A 127 23.85 4.97 36.10
CA LEU A 127 23.26 4.72 34.79
C LEU A 127 22.83 3.26 34.60
N ASP A 128 23.70 2.28 34.89
CA ASP A 128 23.38 0.85 34.77
C ASP A 128 22.28 0.43 35.77
N ARG A 129 22.34 0.99 36.99
CA ARG A 129 21.31 0.78 38.00
C ARG A 129 19.94 1.23 37.50
N PHE A 130 19.85 2.45 36.97
CA PHE A 130 18.57 3.01 36.54
C PHE A 130 18.06 2.41 35.23
N SER A 131 18.96 1.99 34.33
CA SER A 131 18.61 1.14 33.19
C SER A 131 17.85 -0.12 33.63
N LYS A 132 18.41 -0.87 34.59
CA LYS A 132 17.80 -2.08 35.15
C LYS A 132 16.48 -1.79 35.88
N VAL A 133 16.43 -0.71 36.67
CA VAL A 133 15.22 -0.29 37.39
C VAL A 133 14.09 0.03 36.42
N THR A 134 14.35 0.84 35.40
CA THR A 134 13.34 1.29 34.43
C THR A 134 12.82 0.13 33.60
N LYS A 135 13.72 -0.74 33.10
CA LYS A 135 13.33 -1.97 32.41
C LYS A 135 12.45 -2.87 33.29
N THR A 136 12.89 -3.14 34.52
CA THR A 136 12.14 -3.97 35.47
C THR A 136 10.78 -3.35 35.84
N PHE A 137 10.72 -2.02 35.97
CA PHE A 137 9.48 -1.31 36.22
C PHE A 137 8.51 -1.50 35.05
N PHE A 138 8.98 -1.25 33.82
CA PHE A 138 8.20 -1.37 32.61
C PHE A 138 7.62 -2.78 32.45
N ASP A 139 8.45 -3.82 32.54
CA ASP A 139 8.02 -5.22 32.40
C ASP A 139 6.97 -5.62 33.46
N LYS A 140 7.21 -5.23 34.73
CA LYS A 140 6.27 -5.54 35.83
C LYS A 140 4.97 -4.76 35.70
N MET A 141 5.04 -3.54 35.20
CA MET A 141 3.90 -2.68 34.95
C MET A 141 3.00 -3.30 33.87
N LEU A 142 3.57 -3.73 32.73
CA LEU A 142 2.83 -4.39 31.65
C LEU A 142 2.08 -5.62 32.15
N LYS A 143 2.78 -6.49 32.88
CA LYS A 143 2.16 -7.71 33.41
C LYS A 143 1.04 -7.41 34.41
N LYS A 144 1.25 -6.43 35.29
CA LYS A 144 0.33 -6.12 36.39
C LYS A 144 -0.93 -5.40 35.93
N PHE A 145 -0.78 -4.36 35.11
CA PHE A 145 -1.90 -3.49 34.72
C PHE A 145 -2.59 -3.95 33.45
N PHE A 146 -1.84 -4.55 32.51
CA PHE A 146 -2.31 -4.85 31.17
C PHE A 146 -2.36 -6.36 30.86
N GLY A 147 -1.75 -7.21 31.70
CA GLY A 147 -1.71 -8.65 31.48
C GLY A 147 -0.84 -9.04 30.29
N MET A 148 0.11 -8.18 29.91
CA MET A 148 0.96 -8.32 28.73
C MET A 148 2.44 -8.45 29.10
N THR A 149 3.25 -8.89 28.14
CA THR A 149 4.72 -8.86 28.20
C THR A 149 5.25 -7.82 27.21
N ALA A 150 6.48 -7.35 27.41
CA ALA A 150 7.10 -6.37 26.51
C ALA A 150 7.23 -6.88 25.05
N ASP A 151 7.34 -8.20 24.87
CA ASP A 151 7.41 -8.84 23.55
C ASP A 151 6.10 -8.68 22.77
N LYS A 152 4.97 -8.56 23.47
CA LYS A 152 3.66 -8.28 22.85
C LYS A 152 3.47 -6.81 22.46
N LEU A 153 4.38 -5.92 22.88
CA LEU A 153 4.41 -4.52 22.46
C LEU A 153 5.35 -4.37 21.28
N ALA A 154 4.97 -4.95 20.17
CA ALA A 154 5.71 -4.83 18.93
C ALA A 154 5.16 -3.65 18.12
N ILE A 155 5.99 -2.94 17.34
CA ILE A 155 5.44 -1.91 16.45
C ILE A 155 4.52 -2.57 15.43
N SER A 156 4.90 -3.77 14.97
CA SER A 156 4.07 -4.63 14.12
C SER A 156 2.65 -4.84 14.66
N SER A 157 2.47 -4.90 15.99
CA SER A 157 1.15 -5.09 16.62
C SER A 157 0.21 -3.87 16.51
N LEU A 158 0.74 -2.71 16.12
CA LEU A 158 -0.06 -1.50 15.91
C LEU A 158 -0.53 -1.33 14.47
N ILE A 159 0.05 -2.10 13.55
CA ILE A 159 -0.19 -1.99 12.12
C ILE A 159 -1.54 -2.65 11.80
N ASN A 160 -2.44 -1.92 11.17
CA ASN A 160 -3.78 -2.39 10.85
C ASN A 160 -3.78 -3.37 9.67
N ASP A 161 -2.93 -3.13 8.66
CA ASP A 161 -2.75 -4.07 7.55
C ASP A 161 -2.00 -5.32 8.03
N LYS A 162 -2.71 -6.46 8.05
CA LYS A 162 -2.16 -7.73 8.56
C LYS A 162 -0.92 -8.20 7.81
N VAL A 163 -0.89 -8.05 6.48
CA VAL A 163 0.25 -8.50 5.66
C VAL A 163 1.48 -7.65 5.97
N VAL A 164 1.29 -6.33 6.05
CA VAL A 164 2.37 -5.40 6.41
C VAL A 164 2.84 -5.63 7.85
N GLY A 165 1.91 -5.87 8.78
CA GLY A 165 2.19 -6.18 10.18
C GLY A 165 2.99 -7.47 10.35
N GLU A 166 2.65 -8.53 9.62
CA GLU A 166 3.40 -9.80 9.60
C GLU A 166 4.85 -9.59 9.16
N PHE A 167 5.10 -8.88 8.05
CA PHE A 167 6.47 -8.58 7.61
C PHE A 167 7.27 -7.76 8.62
N LEU A 168 6.63 -6.79 9.30
CA LEU A 168 7.31 -6.04 10.36
C LEU A 168 7.59 -6.90 11.59
N HIS A 169 6.71 -7.84 11.90
CA HIS A 169 6.92 -8.79 13.00
C HIS A 169 8.08 -9.74 12.69
N ASP A 170 8.15 -10.26 11.46
CA ASP A 170 9.25 -11.09 11.01
C ASP A 170 10.57 -10.32 11.07
N ALA A 171 10.59 -9.05 10.66
CA ALA A 171 11.77 -8.20 10.76
C ALA A 171 12.25 -8.02 12.22
N GLU A 172 11.34 -7.83 13.17
CA GLU A 172 11.67 -7.74 14.61
C GLU A 172 12.36 -9.03 15.09
N ASN A 173 11.73 -10.18 14.83
CA ASN A 173 12.25 -11.48 15.24
C ASN A 173 13.62 -11.77 14.59
N GLN A 174 13.79 -11.43 13.32
CA GLN A 174 15.04 -11.62 12.57
C GLN A 174 16.16 -10.73 13.12
N ILE A 175 15.87 -9.48 13.52
CA ILE A 175 16.83 -8.61 14.21
C ILE A 175 17.29 -9.23 15.54
N GLU A 176 16.34 -9.74 16.34
CA GLU A 176 16.64 -10.39 17.62
C GLU A 176 17.52 -11.64 17.44
N ASN A 177 17.29 -12.40 16.36
CA ASN A 177 18.05 -13.60 16.01
C ASN A 177 19.37 -13.32 15.26
N SER A 178 19.71 -12.05 15.02
CA SER A 178 20.90 -11.64 14.24
C SER A 178 20.86 -12.04 12.75
N GLU A 179 19.67 -12.27 12.20
CA GLU A 179 19.38 -12.56 10.79
C GLU A 179 19.15 -11.24 10.03
N TYR A 180 20.21 -10.44 9.90
CA TYR A 180 20.09 -9.05 9.45
C TYR A 180 19.64 -8.89 7.98
N LEU A 181 20.04 -9.79 7.08
CA LEU A 181 19.62 -9.72 5.68
C LEU A 181 18.12 -10.00 5.56
N GLU A 182 17.67 -11.04 6.24
CA GLU A 182 16.28 -11.46 6.30
C GLU A 182 15.41 -10.34 6.87
N ALA A 183 15.87 -9.68 7.94
CA ALA A 183 15.20 -8.50 8.49
C ALA A 183 15.05 -7.36 7.47
N ILE A 184 16.10 -7.07 6.69
CA ILE A 184 16.08 -6.03 5.66
C ILE A 184 15.10 -6.41 4.53
N VAL A 185 15.06 -7.69 4.13
CA VAL A 185 14.12 -8.22 3.14
C VAL A 185 12.67 -8.09 3.63
N SER A 186 12.39 -8.45 4.88
CA SER A 186 11.08 -8.28 5.49
C SER A 186 10.68 -6.79 5.56
N CYS A 187 11.63 -5.90 5.87
CA CYS A 187 11.39 -4.45 5.84
C CYS A 187 11.07 -3.93 4.43
N ARG A 188 11.77 -4.40 3.40
CA ARG A 188 11.44 -4.11 1.99
C ARG A 188 10.02 -4.54 1.68
N ASP A 189 9.66 -5.77 2.02
CA ASP A 189 8.35 -6.34 1.71
C ASP A 189 7.23 -5.58 2.44
N ALA A 190 7.43 -5.22 3.71
CA ALA A 190 6.51 -4.36 4.46
C ALA A 190 6.32 -2.99 3.77
N PHE A 191 7.42 -2.33 3.39
CA PHE A 191 7.38 -1.02 2.75
C PHE A 191 6.70 -1.06 1.38
N ASP A 192 7.07 -2.03 0.53
CA ASP A 192 6.51 -2.23 -0.80
C ASP A 192 4.99 -2.47 -0.74
N ASN A 193 4.52 -3.32 0.19
CA ASN A 193 3.09 -3.59 0.37
C ASN A 193 2.34 -2.37 0.88
N ALA A 194 2.87 -1.66 1.88
CA ALA A 194 2.23 -0.45 2.40
C ALA A 194 2.17 0.66 1.34
N LEU A 195 3.26 0.86 0.58
CA LEU A 195 3.31 1.83 -0.51
C LEU A 195 2.34 1.44 -1.63
N PHE A 196 2.21 0.15 -1.95
CA PHE A 196 1.24 -0.35 -2.93
C PHE A 196 -0.20 -0.01 -2.53
N GLN A 197 -0.60 -0.28 -1.28
CA GLN A 197 -1.97 0.01 -0.81
C GLN A 197 -2.32 1.50 -0.92
N ARG A 198 -1.34 2.40 -0.72
CA ARG A 198 -1.55 3.84 -0.88
C ARG A 198 -1.53 4.30 -2.33
N ASN A 199 -0.74 3.63 -3.18
CA ASN A 199 -0.58 4.02 -4.58
C ASN A 199 -1.59 3.39 -5.54
N LYS A 200 -2.29 2.33 -5.16
CA LYS A 200 -3.15 1.56 -6.08
C LYS A 200 -4.25 2.42 -6.74
N TYR A 201 -4.73 3.46 -6.07
CA TYR A 201 -5.73 4.41 -6.62
C TYR A 201 -5.15 5.80 -6.93
N ASN A 202 -3.83 5.94 -6.98
CA ASN A 202 -3.21 7.25 -7.16
C ASN A 202 -3.37 7.74 -8.61
N ARG A 203 -4.38 8.57 -8.84
CA ARG A 203 -4.71 9.12 -10.17
C ARG A 203 -3.51 9.74 -10.91
N HIS A 204 -2.55 10.33 -10.19
CA HIS A 204 -1.35 10.89 -10.82
C HIS A 204 -0.52 9.84 -11.57
N ARG A 205 -0.30 8.67 -10.95
CA ARG A 205 0.40 7.55 -11.56
C ARG A 205 -0.33 7.06 -12.80
N ILE A 206 -1.65 7.03 -12.72
CA ILE A 206 -2.50 6.51 -13.79
C ILE A 206 -2.48 7.49 -14.98
N ASP A 207 -2.63 8.80 -14.72
CA ASP A 207 -2.64 9.85 -15.75
C ASP A 207 -1.25 10.03 -16.41
N ALA A 208 -0.18 9.57 -15.75
CA ALA A 208 1.19 9.66 -16.26
C ALA A 208 1.52 8.65 -17.37
N VAL A 209 0.74 7.58 -17.53
CA VAL A 209 1.09 6.46 -18.43
C VAL A 209 1.18 6.86 -19.90
N PRO A 210 0.26 7.64 -20.49
CA PRO A 210 0.42 8.11 -21.86
C PRO A 210 1.73 8.87 -22.10
N ALA A 211 2.15 9.69 -21.12
CA ALA A 211 3.44 10.38 -21.21
C ALA A 211 4.62 9.39 -21.18
N VAL A 212 4.56 8.37 -20.33
CA VAL A 212 5.58 7.31 -20.29
C VAL A 212 5.67 6.57 -21.63
N VAL A 213 4.54 6.30 -22.28
CA VAL A 213 4.48 5.64 -23.60
C VAL A 213 5.18 6.49 -24.66
N GLU A 214 4.85 7.78 -24.76
CA GLU A 214 5.43 8.68 -25.74
C GLU A 214 6.93 8.92 -25.48
N LEU A 215 7.33 9.01 -24.21
CA LEU A 215 8.74 9.09 -23.83
C LEU A 215 9.49 7.79 -24.15
N ALA A 216 8.88 6.62 -23.96
CA ALA A 216 9.50 5.34 -24.27
C ALA A 216 9.84 5.21 -25.77
N LYS A 217 8.97 5.71 -26.66
CA LYS A 217 9.19 5.72 -28.11
C LYS A 217 10.30 6.68 -28.54
N SER A 218 10.49 7.78 -27.80
CA SER A 218 11.41 8.85 -28.18
C SER A 218 12.79 8.75 -27.52
N SER A 219 12.86 8.45 -26.21
CA SER A 219 14.11 8.38 -25.45
C SER A 219 13.95 7.62 -24.13
N GLY A 220 14.69 6.51 -24.00
CA GLY A 220 14.77 5.75 -22.75
C GLY A 220 15.33 6.57 -21.58
N LEU A 221 16.22 7.54 -21.84
CA LEU A 221 16.75 8.43 -20.80
C LEU A 221 15.68 9.38 -20.26
N LEU A 222 14.89 9.99 -21.15
CA LEU A 222 13.80 10.89 -20.74
C LEU A 222 12.69 10.12 -20.02
N LYS A 223 12.38 8.91 -20.48
CA LYS A 223 11.48 7.99 -19.77
C LYS A 223 11.97 7.75 -18.35
N HIS A 224 13.23 7.35 -18.17
CA HIS A 224 13.80 7.08 -16.85
C HIS A 224 13.76 8.31 -15.92
N TYR A 225 14.13 9.49 -16.45
CA TYR A 225 14.04 10.75 -15.71
C TYR A 225 12.61 11.07 -15.26
N PHE A 226 11.64 10.92 -16.16
CA PHE A 226 10.23 11.16 -15.87
C PHE A 226 9.69 10.18 -14.82
N GLU A 227 9.96 8.87 -14.95
CA GLU A 227 9.58 7.86 -13.96
C GLU A 227 10.23 8.11 -12.60
N SER A 228 11.49 8.57 -12.57
CA SER A 228 12.16 8.95 -11.32
C SER A 228 11.51 10.17 -10.68
N THR A 229 11.11 11.16 -11.47
CA THR A 229 10.44 12.37 -10.98
C THR A 229 9.05 12.05 -10.44
N GLU A 230 8.28 11.22 -11.16
CA GLU A 230 6.96 10.74 -10.74
C GLU A 230 7.05 9.97 -9.41
N LYS A 231 8.06 9.09 -9.28
CA LYS A 231 8.35 8.40 -8.02
C LYS A 231 8.63 9.39 -6.88
N SER A 232 9.48 10.39 -7.10
CA SER A 232 9.80 11.41 -6.08
C SER A 232 8.59 12.26 -5.68
N ILE A 233 7.74 12.64 -6.63
CA ILE A 233 6.48 13.37 -6.36
C ILE A 233 5.56 12.52 -5.49
N ASN A 234 5.42 11.23 -5.79
CA ASN A 234 4.59 10.32 -4.99
C ASN A 234 5.14 10.15 -3.57
N LEU A 235 6.46 9.97 -3.42
CA LEU A 235 7.08 9.88 -2.10
C LEU A 235 6.88 11.15 -1.28
N LEU A 236 7.04 12.33 -1.91
CA LEU A 236 6.78 13.62 -1.28
C LEU A 236 5.31 13.77 -0.86
N LYS A 237 4.37 13.38 -1.73
CA LYS A 237 2.92 13.40 -1.45
C LYS A 237 2.58 12.56 -0.21
N PHE A 238 3.29 11.46 0.02
CA PHE A 238 3.11 10.60 1.19
C PHE A 238 4.00 11.00 2.38
N GLY A 239 4.69 12.14 2.29
CA GLY A 239 5.52 12.67 3.37
C GLY A 239 6.67 11.74 3.74
N VAL A 240 7.24 11.02 2.76
CA VAL A 240 8.44 10.20 2.95
C VAL A 240 9.67 11.10 2.97
N ASP A 241 10.52 10.91 3.98
CA ASP A 241 11.82 11.59 4.07
C ASP A 241 12.74 11.10 2.95
N SER A 242 13.07 11.97 2.00
CA SER A 242 13.85 11.60 0.81
C SER A 242 15.27 11.14 1.16
N VAL A 243 15.91 11.75 2.16
CA VAL A 243 17.29 11.40 2.54
C VAL A 243 17.33 10.00 3.15
N LYS A 244 16.37 9.69 4.04
CA LYS A 244 16.26 8.34 4.61
C LYS A 244 15.83 7.32 3.56
N TYR A 245 14.95 7.70 2.65
CA TYR A 245 14.52 6.82 1.58
C TYR A 245 15.67 6.47 0.63
N ASP A 246 16.52 7.44 0.26
CA ASP A 246 17.67 7.20 -0.59
C ASP A 246 18.66 6.24 0.08
N HIS A 247 18.94 6.42 1.37
CA HIS A 247 19.77 5.48 2.13
C HIS A 247 19.13 4.09 2.24
N PHE A 248 17.81 4.01 2.41
CA PHE A 248 17.07 2.75 2.38
C PHE A 248 17.22 2.07 1.01
N GLN A 249 17.04 2.79 -0.09
CA GLN A 249 17.23 2.24 -1.44
C GLN A 249 18.66 1.78 -1.69
N GLU A 250 19.66 2.53 -1.22
CA GLU A 250 21.08 2.13 -1.30
C GLU A 250 21.30 0.77 -0.63
N ILE A 251 20.74 0.55 0.56
CA ILE A 251 20.76 -0.75 1.24
C ILE A 251 20.08 -1.83 0.38
N LEU A 252 18.90 -1.54 -0.19
CA LEU A 252 18.15 -2.53 -0.98
C LEU A 252 18.89 -2.98 -2.26
N LEU A 253 19.73 -2.12 -2.86
CA LEU A 253 20.53 -2.46 -4.05
C LEU A 253 21.54 -3.60 -3.83
N HIS A 254 21.79 -3.94 -2.56
CA HIS A 254 22.70 -5.00 -2.14
C HIS A 254 21.98 -6.30 -1.74
N ILE A 255 20.65 -6.35 -1.77
CA ILE A 255 19.88 -7.58 -1.49
C ILE A 255 20.12 -8.57 -2.64
N PRO A 256 20.55 -9.83 -2.36
CA PRO A 256 20.78 -10.83 -3.38
C PRO A 256 19.57 -11.05 -4.31
N HIS A 257 19.81 -11.04 -5.63
CA HIS A 257 18.82 -11.32 -6.68
C HIS A 257 17.96 -12.57 -6.49
N GLU A 258 18.41 -13.58 -5.75
CA GLU A 258 17.62 -14.77 -5.41
C GLU A 258 16.43 -14.43 -4.49
N LEU A 259 16.54 -13.33 -3.76
CA LEU A 259 15.54 -12.78 -2.86
C LEU A 259 14.73 -11.65 -3.53
N THR A 260 14.94 -11.40 -4.83
CA THR A 260 14.16 -10.44 -5.63
C THR A 260 13.34 -11.15 -6.71
N ALA A 261 12.11 -10.68 -6.95
CA ALA A 261 11.20 -11.37 -7.88
C ALA A 261 11.53 -11.08 -9.35
N ASP A 262 12.17 -9.95 -9.64
CA ASP A 262 12.65 -9.61 -10.97
C ASP A 262 14.03 -10.21 -11.28
N LYS A 263 14.69 -10.82 -10.27
CA LYS A 263 16.04 -11.39 -10.34
C LYS A 263 17.06 -10.37 -10.88
N SER A 264 16.80 -9.09 -10.72
CA SER A 264 17.62 -8.01 -11.24
C SER A 264 18.41 -7.33 -10.12
N GLY A 265 19.58 -6.80 -10.49
CA GLY A 265 20.45 -6.04 -9.58
C GLY A 265 21.20 -6.91 -8.58
N ASN A 266 22.44 -6.52 -8.29
CA ASN A 266 23.19 -6.88 -7.09
C ASN A 266 24.48 -6.07 -7.11
N GLN A 267 24.48 -4.90 -6.48
CA GLN A 267 25.76 -4.31 -6.14
C GLN A 267 26.41 -5.20 -5.07
N VAL A 268 27.69 -5.54 -5.26
CA VAL A 268 28.38 -6.39 -4.28
C VAL A 268 28.60 -5.59 -3.00
N LEU A 269 27.97 -6.03 -1.90
CA LEU A 269 28.23 -5.46 -0.59
C LEU A 269 29.66 -5.83 -0.16
N GLN A 270 30.50 -4.83 0.10
CA GLN A 270 31.92 -5.05 0.45
C GLN A 270 32.13 -5.47 1.92
N ARG A 271 31.06 -5.54 2.71
CA ARG A 271 31.06 -5.91 4.13
C ARG A 271 29.91 -6.85 4.44
N LYS A 272 29.88 -7.40 5.66
CA LYS A 272 28.71 -8.13 6.15
C LYS A 272 27.57 -7.16 6.49
N TRP A 273 26.35 -7.66 6.39
CA TRP A 273 25.18 -7.04 6.99
C TRP A 273 25.39 -6.87 8.50
N SER A 274 24.93 -5.74 9.02
CA SER A 274 25.10 -5.37 10.43
C SER A 274 23.77 -5.08 11.09
N LEU A 275 23.76 -5.13 12.42
CA LEU A 275 22.62 -4.72 13.23
C LEU A 275 22.15 -3.30 12.88
N ASN A 276 23.08 -2.38 12.62
CA ASN A 276 22.75 -1.00 12.29
C ASN A 276 21.96 -0.88 10.98
N ASP A 277 22.25 -1.72 9.97
CA ASP A 277 21.53 -1.72 8.70
C ASP A 277 20.08 -2.16 8.92
N ALA A 278 19.90 -3.30 9.61
CA ALA A 278 18.59 -3.86 9.90
C ALA A 278 17.76 -2.93 10.80
N GLN A 279 18.35 -2.37 11.85
CA GLN A 279 17.69 -1.40 12.73
C GLN A 279 17.31 -0.11 12.00
N PHE A 280 18.17 0.39 11.09
CA PHE A 280 17.83 1.53 10.26
C PHE A 280 16.62 1.24 9.38
N CYS A 281 16.65 0.13 8.61
CA CYS A 281 15.55 -0.28 7.73
C CYS A 281 14.25 -0.44 8.51
N TYR A 282 14.28 -1.19 9.61
CA TYR A 282 13.12 -1.41 10.46
C TYR A 282 12.58 -0.10 11.03
N SER A 283 13.44 0.75 11.60
CA SER A 283 13.02 2.03 12.18
C SER A 283 12.46 2.97 11.12
N PHE A 284 13.05 3.03 9.93
CA PHE A 284 12.55 3.85 8.83
C PHE A 284 11.16 3.37 8.37
N VAL A 285 11.04 2.08 8.05
CA VAL A 285 9.82 1.49 7.49
C VAL A 285 8.67 1.52 8.49
N SER A 286 8.90 1.04 9.72
CA SER A 286 7.87 1.00 10.76
C SER A 286 7.31 2.40 11.11
N ASN A 287 8.18 3.40 11.28
CA ASN A 287 7.76 4.78 11.53
C ASN A 287 6.99 5.36 10.35
N GLN A 288 7.41 5.07 9.11
CA GLN A 288 6.74 5.57 7.92
C GLN A 288 5.34 4.97 7.76
N ILE A 289 5.18 3.66 8.01
CA ILE A 289 3.89 2.97 7.94
C ILE A 289 2.97 3.46 9.07
N LEU A 290 3.46 3.57 10.30
CA LEU A 290 2.69 4.15 11.41
C LEU A 290 2.22 5.57 11.08
N LYS A 291 3.09 6.40 10.50
CA LYS A 291 2.72 7.75 10.06
C LYS A 291 1.57 7.68 9.06
N TRP A 292 1.67 6.81 8.05
CA TRP A 292 0.66 6.63 7.03
C TRP A 292 -0.69 6.17 7.57
N GLU A 293 -0.72 5.26 8.54
CA GLU A 293 -1.95 4.80 9.16
C GLU A 293 -2.58 5.89 10.03
N ASN A 294 -1.79 6.63 10.80
CA ASN A 294 -2.27 7.75 11.62
C ASN A 294 -2.80 8.93 10.77
N GLU A 295 -2.26 9.11 9.57
CA GLU A 295 -2.71 10.13 8.61
C GLU A 295 -3.82 9.60 7.67
N SER A 296 -4.27 8.35 7.84
CA SER A 296 -5.35 7.82 7.01
C SER A 296 -6.66 8.55 7.33
N ILE A 297 -7.20 9.21 6.31
CA ILE A 297 -8.51 9.84 6.37
C ILE A 297 -9.50 8.76 5.93
N PRO A 298 -10.58 8.50 6.70
CA PRO A 298 -11.60 7.56 6.26
C PRO A 298 -12.16 8.01 4.90
N PRO A 299 -12.54 7.06 4.02
CA PRO A 299 -13.12 7.42 2.74
C PRO A 299 -14.36 8.30 2.95
N LEU A 300 -14.56 9.26 2.06
CA LEU A 300 -15.71 10.18 2.13
C LEU A 300 -17.05 9.46 1.96
N TYR A 301 -17.03 8.28 1.36
CA TYR A 301 -18.20 7.46 1.06
C TYR A 301 -17.88 6.01 1.44
N GLU A 302 -18.81 5.35 2.10
CA GLU A 302 -18.80 3.89 2.22
C GLU A 302 -19.30 3.32 0.89
N ASP A 303 -18.52 2.43 0.28
CA ASP A 303 -18.91 1.75 -0.96
C ASP A 303 -20.16 0.88 -0.69
N SER A 304 -21.33 1.43 -0.99
CA SER A 304 -22.63 0.75 -0.99
C SER A 304 -23.21 0.81 -2.40
N ALA A 305 -22.55 0.13 -3.34
CA ALA A 305 -23.13 -0.07 -4.66
C ALA A 305 -23.86 -1.42 -4.66
N ASP A 306 -25.19 -1.39 -4.61
CA ASP A 306 -26.04 -2.59 -4.68
C ASP A 306 -26.03 -3.26 -6.08
N ASP A 307 -25.41 -2.62 -7.09
CA ASP A 307 -25.31 -3.11 -8.47
C ASP A 307 -23.85 -3.04 -8.98
N TYR A 308 -22.99 -3.95 -8.52
CA TYR A 308 -21.65 -4.10 -9.08
C TYR A 308 -21.70 -4.86 -10.42
N PHE A 309 -21.22 -4.18 -11.47
CA PHE A 309 -20.88 -4.82 -12.73
C PHE A 309 -19.39 -5.17 -12.71
N ILE A 310 -19.07 -6.44 -12.97
CA ILE A 310 -17.70 -6.90 -13.15
C ILE A 310 -17.42 -6.94 -14.64
N ALA A 311 -16.42 -6.18 -15.09
CA ALA A 311 -15.89 -6.31 -16.45
C ALA A 311 -14.77 -7.36 -16.47
N LYS A 312 -14.93 -8.41 -17.29
CA LYS A 312 -13.85 -9.34 -17.62
C LYS A 312 -13.26 -8.97 -18.97
N GLU A 313 -11.98 -8.68 -19.00
CA GLU A 313 -11.26 -8.29 -20.21
C GLU A 313 -10.40 -9.45 -20.70
N TYR A 314 -10.46 -9.72 -22.00
CA TYR A 314 -9.72 -10.77 -22.67
C TYR A 314 -8.93 -10.18 -23.83
N LEU A 315 -7.69 -10.63 -23.99
CA LEU A 315 -6.85 -10.31 -25.13
C LEU A 315 -6.40 -11.61 -25.79
N ASP A 316 -6.85 -11.85 -27.01
CA ASP A 316 -6.61 -13.08 -27.78
C ASP A 316 -6.99 -14.35 -27.00
N GLY A 317 -8.17 -14.32 -26.36
CA GLY A 317 -8.67 -15.40 -25.50
C GLY A 317 -7.99 -15.50 -24.13
N VAL A 318 -6.90 -14.77 -23.89
CA VAL A 318 -6.27 -14.67 -22.57
C VAL A 318 -7.12 -13.77 -21.70
N TRP A 319 -7.69 -14.31 -20.63
CA TRP A 319 -8.30 -13.49 -19.59
C TRP A 319 -7.23 -12.63 -18.92
N LEU A 320 -7.33 -11.31 -19.04
CA LEU A 320 -6.51 -10.34 -18.31
C LEU A 320 -6.98 -10.29 -16.85
N LYS A 321 -6.85 -11.43 -16.17
CA LYS A 321 -7.27 -11.60 -14.78
C LYS A 321 -6.46 -10.65 -13.91
N ASN A 322 -7.16 -9.75 -13.26
CA ASN A 322 -6.56 -8.92 -12.23
C ASN A 322 -6.61 -9.70 -10.93
N VAL A 323 -5.44 -9.94 -10.34
CA VAL A 323 -5.35 -10.55 -9.02
C VAL A 323 -6.01 -9.63 -7.98
N PHE A 324 -6.09 -8.33 -8.29
CA PHE A 324 -6.72 -7.30 -7.49
C PHE A 324 -7.75 -6.55 -8.35
N ASN A 325 -9.05 -6.84 -8.16
CA ASN A 325 -10.19 -6.27 -8.89
C ASN A 325 -10.26 -4.73 -8.84
N GLU A 326 -9.48 -4.11 -7.95
CA GLU A 326 -9.53 -2.70 -7.62
C GLU A 326 -8.56 -1.82 -8.46
N SER A 327 -7.73 -2.39 -9.34
CA SER A 327 -6.62 -1.66 -9.97
C SER A 327 -6.67 -1.59 -11.50
N THR A 328 -7.80 -1.96 -12.12
CA THR A 328 -7.99 -1.80 -13.56
C THR A 328 -8.42 -0.38 -13.87
N MET A 329 -7.69 0.30 -14.75
CA MET A 329 -8.20 1.54 -15.33
C MET A 329 -8.07 1.51 -16.84
N VAL A 330 -9.15 1.90 -17.51
CA VAL A 330 -9.23 2.06 -18.96
C VAL A 330 -9.43 3.53 -19.26
N TYR A 331 -8.44 4.16 -19.89
CA TYR A 331 -8.66 5.47 -20.51
C TYR A 331 -9.27 5.28 -21.88
N PHE A 332 -10.28 6.07 -22.20
CA PHE A 332 -10.80 6.22 -23.55
C PHE A 332 -10.50 7.64 -24.00
N ASP A 333 -9.64 7.77 -25.00
CA ASP A 333 -9.62 9.00 -25.79
C ASP A 333 -10.58 8.80 -26.97
N ASN A 334 -11.75 9.43 -26.86
CA ASN A 334 -12.83 9.33 -27.84
C ASN A 334 -12.41 9.86 -29.23
N ASP A 335 -11.37 10.69 -29.33
CA ASP A 335 -10.93 11.22 -30.62
C ASP A 335 -9.90 10.33 -31.32
N THR A 336 -9.20 9.46 -30.59
CA THR A 336 -8.06 8.68 -31.12
C THR A 336 -8.21 7.16 -31.04
N SER A 337 -9.27 6.64 -30.43
CA SER A 337 -9.49 5.21 -30.19
C SER A 337 -8.32 4.55 -29.44
N LEU A 338 -7.63 5.34 -28.62
CA LEU A 338 -6.54 4.88 -27.78
C LEU A 338 -7.09 4.42 -26.43
N HIS A 339 -6.61 3.26 -26.00
CA HIS A 339 -6.92 2.67 -24.72
C HIS A 339 -5.64 2.41 -23.95
N THR A 340 -5.63 2.69 -22.66
CA THR A 340 -4.54 2.26 -21.79
C THR A 340 -5.13 1.36 -20.73
N LEU A 341 -4.70 0.10 -20.70
CA LEU A 341 -5.04 -0.85 -19.65
C LEU A 341 -3.89 -0.88 -18.64
N LEU A 342 -4.22 -0.60 -17.39
CA LEU A 342 -3.32 -0.75 -16.26
C LEU A 342 -3.87 -1.81 -15.35
N PHE A 343 -3.04 -2.75 -14.94
CA PHE A 343 -3.44 -3.76 -13.99
C PHE A 343 -2.29 -4.33 -13.18
N VAL A 344 -2.65 -4.99 -12.08
CA VAL A 344 -1.71 -5.67 -11.18
C VAL A 344 -1.82 -7.17 -11.37
N THR A 345 -0.68 -7.81 -11.57
CA THR A 345 -0.63 -9.21 -11.95
C THR A 345 0.50 -9.98 -11.27
N ASP A 346 0.48 -11.30 -11.35
CA ASP A 346 1.47 -12.20 -10.73
C ASP A 346 2.50 -12.72 -11.75
N ASN A 347 3.32 -13.69 -11.34
CA ASN A 347 4.33 -14.29 -12.22
C ASN A 347 3.74 -15.16 -13.34
N GLU A 348 2.57 -15.75 -13.15
CA GLU A 348 1.92 -16.58 -14.18
C GLU A 348 1.48 -15.70 -15.34
N MET A 349 0.75 -14.64 -15.02
CA MET A 349 0.28 -13.67 -16.01
C MET A 349 1.39 -12.79 -16.58
N LYS A 350 2.50 -12.57 -15.85
CA LYS A 350 3.70 -11.93 -16.40
C LYS A 350 4.17 -12.61 -17.69
N SER A 351 4.29 -13.94 -17.69
CA SER A 351 4.77 -14.67 -18.88
C SER A 351 3.80 -14.53 -20.06
N VAL A 352 2.50 -14.50 -19.79
CA VAL A 352 1.49 -14.27 -20.83
C VAL A 352 1.58 -12.84 -21.36
N PHE A 353 1.73 -11.85 -20.49
CA PHE A 353 1.95 -10.45 -20.89
C PHE A 353 3.20 -10.27 -21.75
N GLU A 354 4.29 -10.97 -21.42
CA GLU A 354 5.53 -10.94 -22.19
C GLU A 354 5.36 -11.53 -23.60
N SER A 355 4.37 -12.41 -23.82
CA SER A 355 4.09 -13.00 -25.14
C SER A 355 3.46 -12.04 -26.14
N PHE A 356 2.74 -11.00 -25.69
CA PHE A 356 2.15 -10.00 -26.59
C PHE A 356 3.24 -9.18 -27.27
N GLN A 357 3.16 -8.98 -28.58
CA GLN A 357 4.12 -8.22 -29.36
C GLN A 357 3.58 -6.82 -29.65
N GLU A 358 4.45 -5.82 -29.53
CA GLU A 358 4.14 -4.47 -29.99
C GLU A 358 3.94 -4.48 -31.51
N ASP A 359 3.13 -3.55 -31.98
CA ASP A 359 2.67 -3.41 -33.35
C ASP A 359 1.84 -4.58 -33.92
N CYS A 360 1.51 -5.59 -33.12
CA CYS A 360 0.62 -6.68 -33.51
C CYS A 360 -0.84 -6.39 -33.13
N SER A 361 -1.75 -7.03 -33.87
CA SER A 361 -3.20 -6.93 -33.65
C SER A 361 -3.75 -8.17 -32.99
N TYR A 362 -4.65 -7.98 -32.03
CA TYR A 362 -5.24 -9.02 -31.20
C TYR A 362 -6.74 -8.80 -31.08
N GLU A 363 -7.50 -9.87 -30.87
CA GLU A 363 -8.90 -9.76 -30.50
C GLU A 363 -9.00 -9.31 -29.04
N TYR A 364 -9.78 -8.26 -28.79
CA TYR A 364 -10.08 -7.77 -27.46
C TYR A 364 -11.55 -7.99 -27.16
N VAL A 365 -11.84 -8.62 -26.03
CA VAL A 365 -13.22 -8.92 -25.61
C VAL A 365 -13.43 -8.41 -24.19
N THR A 366 -14.56 -7.74 -23.96
CA THR A 366 -15.01 -7.35 -22.63
C THR A 366 -16.38 -7.97 -22.36
N GLU A 367 -16.49 -8.70 -21.25
CA GLU A 367 -17.76 -9.26 -20.78
C GLU A 367 -18.18 -8.52 -19.50
N PHE A 368 -19.36 -7.91 -19.52
CA PHE A 368 -19.96 -7.24 -18.36
C PHE A 368 -20.92 -8.21 -17.67
N LEU A 369 -20.60 -8.57 -16.44
CA LEU A 369 -21.39 -9.49 -15.61
C LEU A 369 -22.05 -8.73 -14.48
N ARG A 370 -23.26 -9.14 -14.12
CA ARG A 370 -23.91 -8.73 -12.87
C ARG A 370 -23.50 -9.68 -11.75
N GLU A 371 -22.93 -9.15 -10.67
CA GLU A 371 -22.31 -9.94 -9.61
C GLU A 371 -23.30 -10.89 -8.91
N ASP A 372 -24.57 -10.48 -8.78
CA ASP A 372 -25.64 -11.26 -8.12
C ASP A 372 -26.02 -12.55 -8.87
N ARG A 373 -25.82 -12.61 -10.19
CA ARG A 373 -26.32 -13.68 -11.07
C ARG A 373 -25.23 -14.43 -11.82
N GLN A 374 -24.00 -13.92 -11.84
CA GLN A 374 -22.92 -14.42 -12.71
C GLN A 374 -23.33 -14.58 -14.18
N THR A 375 -24.35 -13.84 -14.63
CA THR A 375 -24.81 -13.85 -16.01
C THR A 375 -24.14 -12.70 -16.76
N VAL A 376 -23.63 -12.99 -17.95
CA VAL A 376 -23.13 -11.95 -18.86
C VAL A 376 -24.34 -11.18 -19.39
N GLU A 377 -24.36 -9.87 -19.21
CA GLU A 377 -25.41 -8.99 -19.75
C GLU A 377 -24.98 -8.34 -21.06
N THR A 378 -23.69 -8.03 -21.19
CA THR A 378 -23.15 -7.42 -22.40
C THR A 378 -21.77 -7.99 -22.69
N LYS A 379 -21.54 -8.35 -23.95
CA LYS A 379 -20.23 -8.71 -24.47
C LYS A 379 -19.86 -7.74 -25.57
N THR A 380 -18.68 -7.14 -25.51
CA THR A 380 -18.13 -6.32 -26.58
C THR A 380 -16.85 -6.93 -27.09
N SER A 381 -16.63 -6.93 -28.41
CA SER A 381 -15.39 -7.40 -29.02
C SER A 381 -14.89 -6.40 -30.07
N SER A 382 -13.58 -6.23 -30.17
CA SER A 382 -12.94 -5.43 -31.22
C SER A 382 -11.54 -5.97 -31.53
N MET A 383 -10.96 -5.60 -32.67
CA MET A 383 -9.53 -5.81 -32.89
C MET A 383 -8.78 -4.62 -32.31
N ILE A 384 -7.73 -4.87 -31.54
CA ILE A 384 -6.86 -3.82 -31.02
C ILE A 384 -5.43 -4.05 -31.49
N LYS A 385 -4.68 -2.98 -31.69
CA LYS A 385 -3.24 -3.00 -31.94
C LYS A 385 -2.51 -2.64 -30.65
N VAL A 386 -1.58 -3.48 -30.20
CA VAL A 386 -0.72 -3.16 -29.05
C VAL A 386 0.34 -2.17 -29.53
N LEU A 387 0.27 -0.93 -29.05
CA LEU A 387 1.24 0.11 -29.41
C LEU A 387 2.44 0.15 -28.47
N PHE A 388 2.24 -0.24 -27.22
CA PHE A 388 3.28 -0.25 -26.21
C PHE A 388 2.91 -1.19 -25.08
N LYS A 389 3.91 -1.85 -24.50
CA LYS A 389 3.75 -2.61 -23.26
C LYS A 389 4.85 -2.26 -22.25
N SER A 390 4.47 -2.20 -20.98
CA SER A 390 5.43 -2.03 -19.88
C SER A 390 5.07 -2.95 -18.73
N LEU A 391 6.11 -3.53 -18.12
CA LEU A 391 5.98 -4.34 -16.93
C LEU A 391 6.98 -3.84 -15.89
N LYS A 392 6.49 -3.56 -14.67
CA LYS A 392 7.31 -3.05 -13.57
C LYS A 392 6.97 -3.78 -12.28
N ILE A 393 7.97 -4.23 -11.54
CA ILE A 393 7.74 -4.84 -10.23
C ILE A 393 7.19 -3.78 -9.25
N ILE A 394 6.18 -4.17 -8.48
CA ILE A 394 5.58 -3.34 -7.43
C ILE A 394 6.00 -3.87 -6.07
N THR A 395 5.82 -5.17 -5.83
CA THR A 395 6.15 -5.83 -4.57
C THR A 395 6.86 -7.14 -4.84
N HIS A 396 7.79 -7.48 -3.95
CA HIS A 396 8.56 -8.71 -4.05
C HIS A 396 7.88 -9.89 -3.33
N ASN A 397 7.12 -9.63 -2.27
CA ASN A 397 6.37 -10.65 -1.56
C ASN A 397 5.03 -10.11 -1.00
N PRO A 398 3.87 -10.67 -1.40
CA PRO A 398 3.72 -11.53 -2.57
C PRO A 398 4.16 -10.78 -3.84
N VAL A 399 4.57 -11.50 -4.86
CA VAL A 399 5.06 -10.89 -6.10
C VAL A 399 3.91 -10.17 -6.81
N ARG A 400 4.08 -8.87 -7.09
CA ARG A 400 3.13 -8.09 -7.88
C ARG A 400 3.85 -7.31 -8.97
N TRP A 401 3.31 -7.38 -10.17
CA TRP A 401 3.76 -6.63 -11.34
C TRP A 401 2.70 -5.64 -11.77
N ALA A 402 3.11 -4.40 -12.04
CA ALA A 402 2.31 -3.42 -12.76
C ALA A 402 2.46 -3.69 -14.25
N ALA A 403 1.38 -4.11 -14.89
CA ALA A 403 1.29 -4.25 -16.32
C ALA A 403 0.59 -3.02 -16.91
N ALA A 404 1.14 -2.48 -17.99
CA ALA A 404 0.56 -1.39 -18.75
C ALA A 404 0.53 -1.77 -20.24
N LEU A 405 -0.65 -1.76 -20.85
CA LEU A 405 -0.83 -1.89 -22.30
C LEU A 405 -1.38 -0.59 -22.84
N HIS A 406 -0.67 0.00 -23.80
CA HIS A 406 -1.24 1.06 -24.63
C HIS A 406 -1.70 0.45 -25.94
N LEU A 407 -2.97 0.62 -26.23
CA LEU A 407 -3.70 -0.10 -27.24
C LEU A 407 -4.38 0.90 -28.16
N LYS A 408 -4.51 0.56 -29.42
CA LYS A 408 -5.33 1.29 -30.39
C LYS A 408 -6.43 0.38 -30.89
N GLN A 409 -7.68 0.70 -30.60
CA GLN A 409 -8.80 0.00 -31.21
C GLN A 409 -8.78 0.26 -32.71
N LEU A 410 -8.83 -0.83 -33.49
CA LEU A 410 -8.90 -0.74 -34.93
C LEU A 410 -10.33 -0.33 -35.33
N PRO A 411 -10.48 0.74 -36.12
CA PRO A 411 -11.76 1.16 -36.67
C PRO A 411 -12.56 -0.01 -37.24
N LEU A 412 -13.89 0.08 -37.14
CA LEU A 412 -14.81 -0.82 -37.84
C LEU A 412 -14.77 -2.31 -37.42
N THR A 413 -14.03 -2.64 -36.37
CA THR A 413 -13.95 -4.02 -35.84
C THR A 413 -14.80 -4.23 -34.58
N TRP A 414 -15.39 -3.17 -34.04
CA TRP A 414 -16.18 -3.21 -32.82
C TRP A 414 -17.53 -3.90 -33.03
N LYS A 415 -17.90 -4.71 -32.04
CA LYS A 415 -19.16 -5.45 -31.96
C LYS A 415 -19.64 -5.48 -30.51
N ARG A 416 -20.95 -5.42 -30.31
CA ARG A 416 -21.63 -5.56 -29.02
C ARG A 416 -22.76 -6.56 -29.14
N GLU A 417 -22.86 -7.42 -28.14
CA GLU A 417 -23.88 -8.44 -27.96
C GLU A 417 -24.52 -8.20 -26.59
N ASP A 418 -25.82 -7.90 -26.55
CA ASP A 418 -26.58 -7.82 -25.31
C ASP A 418 -27.30 -9.14 -25.06
N LEU A 419 -27.15 -9.69 -23.86
CA LEU A 419 -27.64 -11.01 -23.47
C LEU A 419 -28.67 -10.91 -22.33
N ILE A 420 -29.70 -11.76 -22.39
CA ILE A 420 -30.63 -12.00 -21.27
C ILE A 420 -30.55 -13.48 -20.91
N GLY A 421 -30.07 -13.81 -19.71
CA GLY A 421 -29.92 -15.20 -19.27
C GLY A 421 -29.01 -16.01 -20.21
N ASN A 422 -27.92 -15.40 -20.67
CA ASN A 422 -26.98 -15.93 -21.67
C ASN A 422 -27.57 -16.20 -23.07
N GLN A 423 -28.78 -15.72 -23.35
CA GLN A 423 -29.35 -15.75 -24.71
C GLN A 423 -29.17 -14.40 -25.38
N LEU A 424 -28.65 -14.41 -26.61
CA LEU A 424 -28.44 -13.22 -27.43
C LEU A 424 -29.77 -12.53 -27.73
N LYS A 425 -29.90 -11.26 -27.36
CA LYS A 425 -31.08 -10.44 -27.63
C LYS A 425 -30.85 -9.40 -28.71
N VAL A 426 -29.70 -8.73 -28.67
CA VAL A 426 -29.36 -7.64 -29.58
C VAL A 426 -27.90 -7.77 -29.97
N THR A 427 -27.58 -7.60 -31.25
CA THR A 427 -26.21 -7.50 -31.75
C THR A 427 -26.06 -6.18 -32.49
N SER A 428 -25.00 -5.42 -32.21
CA SER A 428 -24.65 -4.27 -33.04
C SER A 428 -24.20 -4.73 -34.41
N LEU A 429 -24.49 -3.96 -35.45
CA LEU A 429 -24.07 -4.31 -36.80
C LEU A 429 -22.54 -4.18 -36.95
N SER A 430 -21.88 -5.29 -37.31
CA SER A 430 -20.45 -5.31 -37.65
C SER A 430 -20.31 -5.27 -39.17
N ILE A 431 -19.57 -4.30 -39.72
CA ILE A 431 -19.34 -4.20 -41.18
C ILE A 431 -18.68 -5.47 -41.75
N ASN A 432 -17.87 -6.14 -40.92
CA ASN A 432 -17.12 -7.32 -41.30
C ASN A 432 -17.99 -8.59 -41.35
N GLU A 433 -19.15 -8.59 -40.70
CA GLU A 433 -20.05 -9.75 -40.60
C GLU A 433 -21.42 -9.52 -41.27
N ALA A 434 -21.82 -8.25 -41.44
CA ALA A 434 -23.13 -7.85 -41.94
C ALA A 434 -23.40 -8.37 -43.36
N SER A 435 -24.63 -8.83 -43.60
CA SER A 435 -25.13 -9.09 -44.95
C SER A 435 -25.36 -7.79 -45.72
N SER A 436 -25.46 -7.88 -47.06
CA SER A 436 -25.77 -6.72 -47.92
C SER A 436 -27.09 -6.05 -47.50
N ASP A 437 -28.08 -6.88 -47.16
CA ASP A 437 -29.39 -6.47 -46.69
C ASP A 437 -29.32 -5.67 -45.38
N GLU A 438 -28.48 -6.09 -44.44
CA GLU A 438 -28.33 -5.38 -43.15
C GLU A 438 -27.56 -4.07 -43.33
N LEU A 439 -26.52 -4.04 -44.17
CA LEU A 439 -25.81 -2.82 -44.54
C LEU A 439 -26.76 -1.80 -45.19
N PHE A 440 -27.63 -2.25 -46.10
CA PHE A 440 -28.64 -1.39 -46.73
C PHE A 440 -29.68 -0.91 -45.72
N LYS A 441 -30.33 -1.83 -44.98
CA LYS A 441 -31.49 -1.53 -44.13
C LYS A 441 -31.13 -0.74 -42.87
N VAL A 442 -29.98 -1.04 -42.26
CA VAL A 442 -29.60 -0.48 -40.95
C VAL A 442 -28.72 0.76 -41.13
N LEU A 443 -27.79 0.76 -42.10
CA LEU A 443 -26.86 1.88 -42.32
C LEU A 443 -27.28 2.83 -43.44
N GLY A 444 -28.30 2.46 -44.22
CA GLY A 444 -28.79 3.27 -45.34
C GLY A 444 -27.80 3.37 -46.50
N LEU A 445 -26.91 2.39 -46.64
CA LEU A 445 -25.93 2.34 -47.74
C LEU A 445 -26.61 1.93 -49.04
N ARG A 446 -26.10 2.39 -50.18
CA ARG A 446 -26.60 1.99 -51.50
C ARG A 446 -26.15 0.56 -51.85
N ASP A 447 -26.99 -0.22 -52.53
CA ASP A 447 -26.69 -1.62 -52.91
C ASP A 447 -25.31 -1.81 -53.58
N PRO A 448 -24.88 -0.97 -54.55
CA PRO A 448 -23.58 -1.14 -55.18
C PRO A 448 -22.40 -0.92 -54.23
N ILE A 449 -22.60 -0.17 -53.14
CA ILE A 449 -21.58 0.04 -52.10
C ILE A 449 -21.57 -1.16 -51.15
N CYS A 450 -22.73 -1.70 -50.79
CA CYS A 450 -22.82 -2.90 -49.96
C CYS A 450 -22.08 -4.09 -50.60
N GLU A 451 -22.29 -4.34 -51.90
CA GLU A 451 -21.59 -5.41 -52.63
C GLU A 451 -20.07 -5.21 -52.66
N LYS A 452 -19.61 -3.97 -52.86
CA LYS A 452 -18.17 -3.66 -52.86
C LYS A 452 -17.53 -3.82 -51.48
N ILE A 453 -18.24 -3.47 -50.40
CA ILE A 453 -17.79 -3.73 -49.03
C ILE A 453 -17.64 -5.24 -48.81
N ILE A 454 -18.59 -6.04 -49.29
CA ILE A 454 -18.56 -7.51 -49.19
C ILE A 454 -17.39 -8.10 -49.99
N SER A 455 -17.15 -7.63 -51.22
CA SER A 455 -16.00 -8.06 -52.02
C SER A 455 -14.67 -7.74 -51.31
N LEU A 456 -14.56 -6.51 -50.79
CA LEU A 456 -13.35 -6.04 -50.12
C LEU A 456 -12.99 -6.88 -48.88
N ARG A 457 -13.99 -7.29 -48.08
CA ARG A 457 -13.74 -8.16 -46.91
C ARG A 457 -13.39 -9.60 -47.31
N GLU A 458 -13.97 -10.12 -48.39
CA GLU A 458 -13.73 -11.49 -48.87
C GLU A 458 -12.32 -11.63 -49.46
N GLU A 459 -11.80 -10.57 -50.07
CA GLU A 459 -10.44 -10.51 -50.60
C GLU A 459 -9.37 -10.24 -49.52
N GLY A 460 -9.70 -9.46 -48.48
CA GLY A 460 -8.75 -8.90 -47.50
C GLY A 460 -8.78 -9.48 -46.08
N ALA A 461 -9.48 -10.59 -45.85
CA ALA A 461 -9.79 -11.21 -44.55
C ALA A 461 -10.67 -10.35 -43.61
N LYS A 462 -10.41 -9.04 -43.41
CA LYS A 462 -11.26 -8.06 -42.70
C LYS A 462 -10.94 -6.61 -43.12
N ILE A 463 -11.93 -5.73 -43.02
CA ILE A 463 -11.79 -4.26 -43.11
C ILE A 463 -11.46 -3.72 -41.71
N LEU A 464 -10.28 -3.14 -41.56
CA LEU A 464 -9.66 -2.67 -40.31
C LEU A 464 -9.52 -1.14 -40.25
N SER A 465 -9.73 -0.42 -41.34
CA SER A 465 -9.51 1.02 -41.40
C SER A 465 -10.46 1.76 -42.35
N LEU A 466 -10.62 3.08 -42.13
CA LEU A 466 -11.43 3.93 -43.00
C LEU A 466 -10.75 4.14 -44.37
N GLU A 467 -9.42 4.10 -44.43
CA GLU A 467 -8.65 4.22 -45.67
C GLU A 467 -8.95 3.06 -46.63
N GLN A 468 -9.17 1.84 -46.10
CA GLN A 468 -9.61 0.71 -46.92
C GLN A 468 -11.00 0.95 -47.52
N LEU A 469 -11.93 1.58 -46.78
CA LEU A 469 -13.24 1.96 -47.31
C LEU A 469 -13.16 3.07 -48.35
N LEU A 470 -12.24 4.02 -48.19
CA LEU A 470 -12.00 5.10 -49.16
C LEU A 470 -11.50 4.59 -50.52
N GLN A 471 -10.98 3.36 -50.59
CA GLN A 471 -10.61 2.71 -51.86
C GLN A 471 -11.84 2.22 -52.64
N ILE A 472 -13.02 2.16 -52.02
CA ILE A 472 -14.26 1.74 -52.68
C ILE A 472 -14.73 2.86 -53.62
N GLU A 473 -14.59 2.62 -54.92
CA GLU A 473 -15.03 3.58 -55.93
C GLU A 473 -16.53 3.89 -55.79
N GLY A 474 -16.86 5.17 -55.65
CA GLY A 474 -18.23 5.67 -55.59
C GLY A 474 -18.82 5.83 -54.19
N ILE A 475 -18.08 5.49 -53.13
CA ILE A 475 -18.48 5.79 -51.75
C ILE A 475 -18.42 7.31 -51.49
N ASN A 476 -19.46 7.88 -50.88
CA ASN A 476 -19.50 9.31 -50.58
C ASN A 476 -19.24 9.61 -49.08
N GLU A 477 -18.96 10.87 -48.75
CA GLU A 477 -18.68 11.29 -47.36
C GLU A 477 -19.83 11.00 -46.39
N PHE A 478 -21.08 11.05 -46.86
CA PHE A 478 -22.24 10.73 -46.02
C PHE A 478 -22.26 9.26 -45.62
N GLU A 479 -22.00 8.35 -46.56
CA GLU A 479 -21.90 6.90 -46.33
C GLU A 479 -20.74 6.58 -45.39
N ILE A 480 -19.58 7.23 -45.56
CA ILE A 480 -18.45 7.10 -44.64
C ILE A 480 -18.82 7.57 -43.24
N LYS A 481 -19.55 8.69 -43.13
CA LYS A 481 -20.03 9.22 -41.85
C LYS A 481 -21.01 8.26 -41.17
N GLN A 482 -21.91 7.63 -41.92
CA GLN A 482 -22.81 6.60 -41.39
C GLN A 482 -22.04 5.38 -40.89
N LEU A 483 -21.07 4.87 -41.67
CA LEU A 483 -20.19 3.78 -41.27
C LEU A 483 -19.41 4.10 -39.99
N ARG A 484 -18.86 5.32 -39.89
CA ARG A 484 -18.15 5.80 -38.70
C ARG A 484 -19.07 5.86 -37.47
N ASN A 485 -20.28 6.42 -37.62
CA ASN A 485 -21.23 6.55 -36.52
C ASN A 485 -21.76 5.19 -36.04
N SER A 486 -21.92 4.23 -36.96
CA SER A 486 -22.45 2.90 -36.64
C SER A 486 -21.48 2.01 -35.87
N THR A 487 -20.19 2.32 -35.94
CA THR A 487 -19.13 1.52 -35.32
C THR A 487 -18.64 2.08 -33.98
N ARG A 488 -19.30 3.13 -33.46
CA ARG A 488 -18.89 3.89 -32.25
C ARG A 488 -17.37 4.07 -32.20
N LEU A 489 -16.85 4.85 -33.16
CA LEU A 489 -15.59 5.57 -33.03
C LEU A 489 -15.82 6.87 -32.27
#